data_AF-A0A349LYP7-F1
#
_entry.id   AF-A0A349LYP7-F1
#
_cell.length_a   1.000
_cell.length_b   1.000
_cell.length_c   1.000
_cell.angle_alpha   90.00
_cell.angle_beta   90.00
_cell.angle_gamma   90.00
#
_symmetry.space_group_name_H-M   'P 1'
#
loop_
_entity.id
_entity.type
_entity.pdbx_description
1 polymer ?
#
loop_
_entity_poly.entity_id
_entity_poly.type
_entity_poly.pdbx_seq_one_letter_code
_entity_poly.pdbx_strand_id
1 'polypeptide(L)'
;MKKLMAVLYLLGAILWCLLMMPIMVFGTVVKTCVHLPAAVMSGIPSNIAVELCFVLVTGALTYLTFTFGSSLVRSAVLRVKGQHPPSMLDTIRQRRLAKNLQ
;
A
#
# COMPACT_ATOMS: atom_id res chain seq x y z
N MET A 1 -9.29 20.56 18.41
CA MET A 1 -9.91 19.86 17.25
C MET A 1 -8.89 19.23 16.29
N LYS A 2 -7.86 19.94 15.79
CA LYS A 2 -6.90 19.39 14.80
C LYS A 2 -6.10 18.16 15.28
N LYS A 3 -5.70 18.10 16.55
CA LYS A 3 -5.01 16.93 17.15
C LYS A 3 -5.90 15.69 17.23
N LEU A 4 -7.19 15.86 17.52
CA LEU A 4 -8.16 14.76 17.60
C LEU A 4 -8.36 14.09 16.23
N MET A 5 -8.49 14.91 15.18
CA MET A 5 -8.54 14.41 13.79
C MET A 5 -7.27 13.64 13.42
N ALA A 6 -6.08 14.13 13.76
CA ALA A 6 -4.83 13.43 13.48
C ALA A 6 -4.75 12.06 14.16
N VAL A 7 -5.21 11.94 15.41
CA VAL A 7 -5.30 10.67 16.14
C VAL A 7 -6.30 9.72 15.49
N LEU A 8 -7.45 10.23 15.02
CA LEU A 8 -8.45 9.42 14.32
C LEU A 8 -7.90 8.84 13.00
N TYR A 9 -7.14 9.63 12.23
CA TYR A 9 -6.47 9.16 11.01
C TYR A 9 -5.38 8.12 11.32
N LEU A 10 -4.65 8.28 12.42
CA LEU A 10 -3.63 7.32 12.84
C LEU A 10 -4.29 5.97 13.24
N LEU A 11 -5.36 6.02 14.02
CA LEU A 11 -6.12 4.84 14.41
C LEU A 11 -6.73 4.14 13.20
N GLY A 12 -7.29 4.89 12.25
CA GLY A 12 -7.81 4.33 11.00
C GLY A 12 -6.73 3.64 10.16
N ALA A 13 -5.53 4.23 10.07
CA ALA A 13 -4.40 3.64 9.36
C ALA A 13 -3.88 2.37 10.05
N ILE A 14 -3.79 2.37 11.39
CA ILE A 14 -3.38 1.20 12.17
C ILE A 14 -4.40 0.07 12.03
N LEU A 15 -5.70 0.38 12.14
CA LEU A 15 -6.79 -0.57 11.96
C LEU A 15 -6.78 -1.17 10.55
N TRP A 16 -6.56 -0.33 9.53
CA TRP A 16 -6.42 -0.78 8.15
C TRP A 16 -5.22 -1.71 7.96
N CYS A 17 -4.06 -1.37 8.51
CA CYS A 17 -2.87 -2.23 8.47
C CYS A 17 -3.13 -3.56 9.20
N LEU A 18 -3.71 -3.53 10.40
CA LEU A 18 -4.02 -4.73 11.19
C LEU A 18 -5.01 -5.66 10.49
N LEU A 19 -5.96 -5.13 9.73
CA LEU A 19 -6.97 -5.93 9.05
C LEU A 19 -6.48 -6.43 7.68
N MET A 20 -5.79 -5.58 6.92
CA MET A 20 -5.36 -5.92 5.56
C MET A 20 -4.07 -6.73 5.48
N MET A 21 -3.12 -6.55 6.41
CA MET A 21 -1.90 -7.38 6.43
C MET A 21 -2.20 -8.88 6.52
N PRO A 22 -2.94 -9.38 7.53
CA PRO A 22 -3.14 -10.81 7.67
C PRO A 22 -3.95 -11.40 6.52
N ILE A 23 -4.96 -10.69 6.01
CA ILE A 23 -5.77 -11.15 4.88
C ILE A 23 -4.90 -11.34 3.63
N MET A 24 -4.02 -10.37 3.35
CA MET A 24 -3.19 -10.42 2.14
C MET A 24 -1.98 -11.32 2.28
N VAL A 25 -1.34 -11.38 3.45
CA VAL A 25 -0.27 -12.34 3.72
C VAL A 25 -0.83 -13.76 3.67
N PHE A 26 -1.98 -14.03 4.30
CA PHE A 26 -2.59 -15.35 4.27
C PHE A 26 -3.04 -15.73 2.84
N GLY A 27 -3.68 -14.81 2.12
CA GLY A 27 -4.09 -15.02 0.73
C GLY A 27 -2.92 -15.29 -0.22
N THR A 28 -1.83 -14.54 -0.10
CA THR A 28 -0.62 -14.74 -0.91
C THR A 28 0.08 -16.05 -0.56
N VAL A 29 0.22 -16.39 0.74
CA VAL A 29 0.84 -17.64 1.19
C VAL A 29 0.02 -18.85 0.74
N VAL A 30 -1.31 -18.83 0.87
CA VAL A 30 -2.16 -19.93 0.39
C VAL A 30 -2.04 -20.10 -1.12
N LYS A 31 -2.03 -19.00 -1.89
CA LYS A 31 -1.86 -19.07 -3.35
C LYS A 31 -0.48 -19.59 -3.77
N THR A 32 0.58 -19.13 -3.13
CA THR A 32 1.97 -19.51 -3.47
C THR A 32 2.38 -20.88 -2.95
N CYS A 33 1.94 -21.29 -1.77
CA CYS A 33 2.36 -22.55 -1.13
C CYS A 33 1.39 -23.71 -1.36
N VAL A 34 0.12 -23.45 -1.69
CA VAL A 34 -0.90 -24.50 -1.88
C VAL A 34 -1.32 -24.60 -3.34
N HIS A 35 -1.80 -23.50 -3.93
CA HIS A 35 -2.38 -23.55 -5.28
C HIS A 35 -1.34 -23.64 -6.39
N LEU A 36 -0.25 -22.86 -6.30
CA LEU A 36 0.80 -22.88 -7.32
C LEU A 36 1.48 -24.26 -7.42
N PRO A 37 1.89 -24.94 -6.32
CA PRO A 37 2.45 -26.28 -6.41
C PRO A 37 1.44 -27.30 -6.93
N ALA A 38 0.17 -27.21 -6.52
CA ALA A 38 -0.88 -28.08 -7.07
C ALA A 38 -1.06 -27.91 -8.59
N ALA A 39 -1.01 -26.67 -9.08
CA ALA A 39 -1.05 -26.39 -10.51
C ALA A 39 0.20 -26.91 -11.24
N VAL A 40 1.39 -26.77 -10.64
CA VAL A 40 2.63 -27.32 -11.20
C VAL A 40 2.59 -28.85 -11.26
N MET A 41 2.11 -29.50 -10.20
CA MET A 41 1.94 -30.95 -10.15
C MET A 41 0.89 -31.47 -11.13
N SER A 42 -0.11 -30.66 -11.49
CA SER A 42 -1.12 -31.04 -12.49
C SER A 42 -0.54 -31.17 -13.91
N GLY A 43 0.64 -30.58 -14.18
CA GLY A 43 1.27 -30.62 -15.50
C GLY A 43 0.53 -29.83 -16.59
N ILE A 44 -0.54 -29.10 -16.24
CA ILE A 44 -1.35 -28.33 -17.19
C ILE A 44 -0.78 -26.90 -17.28
N PRO A 45 -0.16 -26.50 -18.41
CA PRO A 45 0.52 -25.21 -18.53
C PRO A 45 -0.42 -24.01 -18.39
N SER A 46 -1.69 -24.13 -18.82
CA SER A 46 -2.70 -23.07 -18.63
C SER A 46 -3.01 -22.81 -17.16
N ASN A 47 -3.11 -23.85 -16.33
CA ASN A 47 -3.34 -23.69 -14.89
C ASN A 47 -2.13 -23.04 -14.19
N ILE A 48 -0.92 -23.41 -14.59
CA ILE A 48 0.32 -22.82 -14.04
C ILE A 48 0.38 -21.32 -14.36
N ALA A 49 0.08 -20.93 -15.60
CA ALA A 49 0.06 -19.53 -16.02
C ALA A 49 -1.01 -18.72 -15.26
N VAL A 50 -2.20 -19.29 -15.05
CA VAL A 50 -3.28 -18.66 -14.29
C VAL A 50 -2.87 -18.44 -12.84
N GLU A 51 -2.33 -19.45 -12.16
CA GLU A 51 -1.90 -19.31 -10.76
C GLU A 51 -0.71 -18.36 -10.61
N LEU A 52 0.25 -18.34 -11.54
CA LEU A 52 1.32 -17.34 -11.59
C LEU A 52 0.78 -15.91 -11.72
N CYS A 53 -0.18 -15.71 -12.62
CA CYS A 53 -0.83 -14.40 -12.81
C CYS A 53 -1.56 -13.98 -11.53
N PHE A 54 -2.27 -14.90 -10.87
CA PHE A 54 -2.92 -14.64 -9.59
C PHE A 54 -1.92 -14.26 -8.49
N VAL A 55 -0.79 -14.97 -8.39
CA VAL A 55 0.27 -14.65 -7.42
C VAL A 55 0.83 -13.24 -7.67
N LEU A 56 1.12 -12.89 -8.93
CA LEU A 56 1.60 -11.57 -9.33
C LEU A 56 0.60 -10.46 -8.98
N VAL A 57 -0.68 -10.64 -9.34
CA VAL A 57 -1.75 -9.68 -9.05
C VAL A 57 -1.93 -9.49 -7.55
N THR A 58 -1.95 -10.60 -6.79
CA THR A 58 -2.10 -10.55 -5.33
C THR A 58 -0.88 -9.89 -4.67
N GLY A 59 0.33 -10.17 -5.15
CA GLY A 59 1.56 -9.50 -4.72
C GLY A 59 1.53 -7.99 -5.00
N ALA A 60 1.07 -7.58 -6.18
CA ALA A 60 0.93 -6.17 -6.55
C ALA A 60 -0.12 -5.45 -5.67
N LEU A 61 -1.27 -6.09 -5.40
CA LEU A 61 -2.28 -5.60 -4.46
C LEU A 61 -1.72 -5.43 -3.03
N THR A 62 -0.90 -6.39 -2.60
CA THR A 62 -0.18 -6.35 -1.32
C THR A 62 0.74 -5.13 -1.23
N TYR A 63 1.55 -4.92 -2.26
CA TYR A 63 2.43 -3.76 -2.36
C TYR A 63 1.65 -2.43 -2.36
N LEU A 64 0.57 -2.33 -3.14
CA LEU A 64 -0.27 -1.13 -3.20
C LEU A 64 -0.88 -0.80 -1.83
N THR A 65 -1.36 -1.81 -1.12
CA THR A 65 -1.98 -1.62 0.18
C THR A 65 -0.96 -1.21 1.25
N PHE A 66 0.26 -1.76 1.19
CA PHE A 66 1.35 -1.32 2.05
C PHE A 66 1.79 0.12 1.73
N THR A 67 1.85 0.48 0.45
CA THR A 67 2.18 1.84 -0.01
C THR A 67 1.12 2.85 0.43
N PHE A 68 -0.15 2.48 0.36
CA PHE A 68 -1.26 3.30 0.83
C PHE A 68 -1.23 3.46 2.35
N GLY A 69 -1.07 2.36 3.10
CA GLY A 69 -0.94 2.37 4.55
C GLY A 69 0.23 3.24 5.04
N SER A 70 1.41 3.10 4.43
CA SER A 70 2.58 3.91 4.76
C SER A 70 2.37 5.41 4.45
N SER A 71 1.65 5.74 3.36
CA SER A 71 1.28 7.12 3.03
C SER A 71 0.31 7.71 4.06
N LEU A 72 -0.66 6.94 4.54
CA LEU A 72 -1.58 7.35 5.61
C LEU A 72 -0.85 7.60 6.92
N VAL A 73 0.03 6.68 7.33
CA VAL A 73 0.86 6.83 8.54
C VAL A 73 1.77 8.06 8.42
N ARG A 74 2.42 8.26 7.28
CA ARG A 74 3.27 9.44 7.03
C ARG A 74 2.47 10.74 7.13
N SER A 75 1.28 10.79 6.54
CA SER A 75 0.37 11.94 6.62
C SER A 75 -0.07 12.23 8.07
N ALA A 76 -0.39 11.18 8.83
CA ALA A 76 -0.74 11.31 10.24
C ALA A 76 0.45 11.81 11.08
N VAL A 77 1.65 11.27 10.87
CA VAL A 77 2.88 11.70 11.56
C VAL A 77 3.22 13.17 11.26
N LEU A 78 3.11 13.60 10.00
CA LEU A 78 3.33 15.01 9.62
C LEU A 78 2.34 15.94 10.35
N ARG A 79 1.06 15.57 10.38
CA ARG A 79 0.02 16.32 11.11
C ARG A 79 0.26 16.36 12.62
N VAL A 80 0.76 15.28 13.22
CA VAL A 80 1.12 15.23 14.66
C VAL A 80 2.32 16.12 14.97
N LYS A 81 3.33 16.18 14.07
CA LYS A 81 4.48 17.09 14.19
C LYS A 81 4.14 18.56 13.97
N GLY A 82 2.87 18.91 13.72
CA GLY A 82 2.45 20.28 13.43
C GLY A 82 2.90 20.79 12.05
N GLN A 83 3.47 19.92 11.21
CA GLN A 83 3.82 20.24 9.83
C GLN A 83 2.59 19.95 8.95
N HIS A 84 2.02 20.99 8.35
CA HIS A 84 1.00 20.77 7.33
C HIS A 84 1.65 20.06 6.14
N PRO A 85 1.06 18.97 5.60
CA PRO A 85 1.51 18.43 4.33
C PRO A 85 1.45 19.58 3.32
N PRO A 86 2.53 19.83 2.54
CA PRO A 86 2.53 20.93 1.59
C PRO A 86 1.33 20.74 0.67
N SER A 87 0.54 21.81 0.49
CA SER A 87 -0.56 21.72 -0.46
C SER A 87 0.02 21.39 -1.84
N MET A 88 -0.73 20.64 -2.65
CA MET A 88 -0.29 20.30 -4.01
C MET A 88 0.11 21.56 -4.79
N LEU A 89 -0.56 22.67 -4.49
CA LEU A 89 -0.30 24.01 -5.01
C LEU A 89 1.06 24.57 -4.58
N ASP A 90 1.44 24.41 -3.31
CA ASP A 90 2.77 24.82 -2.81
C ASP A 90 3.89 23.98 -3.42
N THR A 91 3.62 22.70 -3.63
CA THR A 91 4.58 21.77 -4.25
C THR A 91 4.82 22.14 -5.72
N ILE A 92 3.75 22.49 -6.44
CA ILE A 92 3.82 23.00 -7.82
C ILE A 92 4.51 24.37 -7.87
N ARG A 93 4.23 25.25 -6.91
CA ARG A 93 4.83 26.58 -6.82
C ARG A 93 6.34 26.49 -6.56
N GLN A 94 6.78 25.62 -5.67
CA GLN A 94 8.20 25.35 -5.43
C GLN A 94 8.90 24.77 -6.66
N ARG A 95 8.26 23.86 -7.40
CA ARG A 95 8.82 23.34 -8.66
C ARG A 95 8.97 24.42 -9.73
N ARG A 96 8.02 25.35 -9.85
CA ARG A 96 8.11 26.48 -10.78
C ARG A 96 9.21 27.47 -10.36
N LEU A 97 9.32 27.77 -9.07
CA LEU A 97 10.38 28.65 -8.55
C LEU A 97 11.77 28.05 -8.76
N ALA A 98 11.94 26.74 -8.52
CA ALA A 98 13.22 26.06 -8.75
C ALA A 98 13.62 25.99 -10.23
N LYS A 99 12.65 25.94 -11.15
CA LYS A 99 12.90 25.97 -12.60
C LYS A 99 13.25 27.35 -13.15
N ASN A 100 12.84 28.44 -12.49
CA ASN A 100 13.12 29.82 -12.93
C ASN A 100 14.44 30.38 -12.36
N LEU A 101 15.15 29.60 -11.54
CA LEU A 101 16.44 29.96 -10.94
C LEU A 101 17.63 29.27 -11.64
N GLN A 102 17.37 28.47 -12.68
CA GLN A 102 18.36 27.97 -13.64
C GLN A 102 18.28 28.81 -14.92
#